data_AF-A0A351VAD2-F1
#
_entry.id   AF-A0A351VAD2-F1
#
_cell.length_a   1.000
_cell.length_b   1.000
_cell.length_c   1.000
_cell.angle_alpha   90.00
_cell.angle_beta   90.00
_cell.angle_gamma   90.00
#
_symmetry.space_group_name_H-M   'P 1'
#
loop_
_entity.id
_entity.type
_entity.pdbx_description
1 polymer ?
#
loop_
_entity_poly.entity_id
_entity_poly.type
_entity_poly.pdbx_seq_one_letter_code
_entity_poly.pdbx_strand_id
1 'polypeptide(L)'
;MRLDKEGLESKAQWEAKGYQLPRFDRQKVADSTKENPFWIHFGAGNIFRAFQANVMQDLLNEGIMERGLIVAEGFDYEIIEKMNRPHDDYSILVTLKADGNIEKTVVGSVVESCILDSGNDMEFGHLKEIFGKKSLQMVSFTITEKGYSLTDSKGEILPAVMTDFISGPEKPVSYMGKVAALLYTRFLNGEKPIAMVSMDNCSHNGDRLFEAINAFAGKWTENGKAEEGFLAYINNKEKVSFPWTMIDKITPRPDAYIEEILNKDGIQGLEPVITSKNTYVAPFVNAEECEYLIVEDAFPNERPPLEKGGVIFTDRETVEKVERMKVCTCLNP
;
A
#
# COMPACT_ATOMS: atom_id res chain seq x y z
N MET A 1 -16.68 9.97 20.75
CA MET A 1 -16.25 8.71 20.12
C MET A 1 -14.79 8.90 19.75
N ARG A 2 -13.90 7.98 20.13
CA ARG A 2 -12.47 8.01 19.74
C ARG A 2 -12.25 6.95 18.68
N LEU A 3 -11.55 7.29 17.60
CA LEU A 3 -11.22 6.33 16.55
C LEU A 3 -9.98 5.51 16.96
N ASP A 4 -10.19 4.58 17.87
CA ASP A 4 -9.20 3.66 18.37
C ASP A 4 -9.90 2.44 18.99
N LYS A 5 -9.11 1.46 19.45
CA LYS A 5 -9.65 0.21 20.01
C LYS A 5 -10.60 0.47 21.18
N GLU A 6 -10.25 1.37 22.10
CA GLU A 6 -11.06 1.70 23.28
C GLU A 6 -12.39 2.36 22.87
N GLY A 7 -12.34 3.35 21.98
CA GLY A 7 -13.52 4.07 21.53
C GLY A 7 -14.48 3.23 20.69
N LEU A 8 -13.99 2.16 20.06
CA LEU A 8 -14.79 1.20 19.29
C LEU A 8 -15.45 0.10 20.14
N GLU A 9 -15.12 -0.01 21.44
CA GLU A 9 -15.84 -0.91 22.35
C GLU A 9 -17.31 -0.51 22.51
N SER A 10 -17.60 0.79 22.41
CA SER A 10 -18.97 1.35 22.46
C SER A 10 -19.70 1.28 21.13
N LYS A 11 -19.78 0.08 20.52
CA LYS A 11 -20.33 -0.14 19.16
C LYS A 11 -21.68 0.51 18.90
N ALA A 12 -22.61 0.39 19.85
CA ALA A 12 -23.95 0.95 19.74
C ALA A 12 -23.97 2.47 19.50
N GLN A 13 -22.97 3.21 20.03
CA GLN A 13 -22.87 4.65 19.82
C GLN A 13 -22.55 5.00 18.36
N TRP A 14 -21.63 4.23 17.75
CA TRP A 14 -21.23 4.39 16.35
C TRP A 14 -22.35 3.96 15.40
N GLU A 15 -22.95 2.80 15.65
CA GLU A 15 -24.05 2.26 14.84
C GLU A 15 -25.27 3.19 14.87
N ALA A 16 -25.61 3.78 16.03
CA ALA A 16 -26.68 4.77 16.15
C ALA A 16 -26.40 6.06 15.33
N LYS A 17 -25.14 6.31 14.97
CA LYS A 17 -24.71 7.40 14.09
C LYS A 17 -24.54 6.95 12.63
N GLY A 18 -24.87 5.70 12.32
CA GLY A 18 -24.84 5.15 10.95
C GLY A 18 -23.45 4.70 10.48
N TYR A 19 -22.52 4.44 11.39
CA TYR A 19 -21.20 3.89 11.02
C TYR A 19 -21.28 2.38 10.85
N GLN A 20 -20.71 1.89 9.76
CA GLN A 20 -20.44 0.47 9.57
C GLN A 20 -19.12 0.14 10.28
N LEU A 21 -19.16 -0.81 11.22
CA LEU A 21 -18.00 -1.22 12.00
C LEU A 21 -17.43 -2.56 11.50
N PRO A 22 -16.15 -2.86 11.80
CA PRO A 22 -15.59 -4.18 11.58
C PRO A 22 -16.43 -5.29 12.22
N ARG A 23 -16.78 -6.30 11.43
CA ARG A 23 -17.59 -7.47 11.81
C ARG A 23 -16.75 -8.70 12.14
N PHE A 24 -15.44 -8.52 12.27
CA PHE A 24 -14.47 -9.55 12.60
C PHE A 24 -13.74 -9.24 13.91
N ASP A 25 -13.12 -10.26 14.50
CA ASP A 25 -12.21 -10.09 15.64
C ASP A 25 -10.87 -9.55 15.14
N ARG A 26 -10.69 -8.23 15.25
CA ARG A 26 -9.48 -7.58 14.75
C ARG A 26 -8.21 -8.02 15.48
N GLN A 27 -8.28 -8.37 16.77
CA GLN A 27 -7.09 -8.85 17.48
C GLN A 27 -6.65 -10.20 16.90
N LYS A 28 -7.59 -11.12 16.69
CA LYS A 28 -7.31 -12.41 16.04
C LYS A 28 -6.74 -12.24 14.63
N VAL A 29 -7.29 -11.29 13.86
CA VAL A 29 -6.79 -10.95 12.52
C VAL A 29 -5.36 -10.39 12.58
N ALA A 30 -5.09 -9.48 13.52
CA ALA A 30 -3.76 -8.90 13.73
C ALA A 30 -2.73 -9.98 14.09
N ASP A 31 -3.06 -10.86 15.05
CA ASP A 31 -2.18 -11.95 15.47
C ASP A 31 -1.88 -12.91 14.31
N SER A 32 -2.91 -13.29 13.54
CA SER A 32 -2.78 -14.15 12.35
C SER A 32 -1.94 -13.51 11.25
N THR A 33 -2.06 -12.18 11.09
CA THR A 33 -1.28 -11.40 10.11
C THR A 33 0.17 -11.30 10.52
N LYS A 34 0.45 -11.05 11.80
CA LYS A 34 1.80 -11.00 12.35
C LYS A 34 2.53 -12.33 12.20
N GLU A 35 1.83 -13.44 12.43
CA GLU A 35 2.43 -14.77 12.29
C GLU A 35 2.75 -15.08 10.82
N ASN A 36 1.80 -14.81 9.92
CA ASN A 36 1.85 -15.17 8.51
C ASN A 36 1.45 -14.00 7.58
N PRO A 37 2.27 -12.94 7.50
CA PRO A 37 1.94 -11.77 6.68
C PRO A 37 1.86 -12.20 5.22
N PHE A 38 0.84 -11.73 4.49
CA PHE A 38 0.61 -12.11 3.09
C PHE A 38 0.58 -10.93 2.13
N TRP A 39 0.26 -9.75 2.64
CA TRP A 39 0.15 -8.53 1.86
C TRP A 39 0.68 -7.34 2.66
N ILE A 40 1.72 -6.70 2.12
CA ILE A 40 2.20 -5.39 2.57
C ILE A 40 1.98 -4.34 1.48
N HIS A 41 1.50 -3.16 1.86
CA HIS A 41 1.29 -2.04 0.95
C HIS A 41 2.26 -0.90 1.27
N PHE A 42 2.95 -0.38 0.25
CA PHE A 42 3.80 0.79 0.33
C PHE A 42 3.06 2.04 -0.14
N GLY A 43 2.98 3.05 0.73
CA GLY A 43 2.21 4.27 0.51
C GLY A 43 0.92 4.30 1.34
N ALA A 44 0.93 5.02 2.46
CA ALA A 44 -0.20 5.10 3.39
C ALA A 44 -1.22 6.20 3.00
N GLY A 45 -1.39 6.43 1.69
CA GLY A 45 -2.17 7.53 1.14
C GLY A 45 -3.69 7.34 1.19
N ASN A 46 -4.43 8.34 0.70
CA ASN A 46 -5.90 8.33 0.69
C ASN A 46 -6.48 7.22 -0.19
N ILE A 47 -5.91 6.99 -1.38
CA ILE A 47 -6.40 5.95 -2.29
C ILE A 47 -6.27 4.55 -1.68
N PHE A 48 -5.13 4.25 -1.04
CA PHE A 48 -4.93 3.01 -0.29
C PHE A 48 -6.01 2.80 0.78
N ARG A 49 -6.20 3.81 1.63
CA ARG A 49 -7.15 3.74 2.75
C ARG A 49 -8.61 3.66 2.29
N ALA A 50 -8.94 4.28 1.17
CA ALA A 50 -10.29 4.28 0.63
C ALA A 50 -10.63 3.08 -0.27
N PHE A 51 -9.63 2.40 -0.84
CA PHE A 51 -9.87 1.33 -1.80
C PHE A 51 -9.32 -0.01 -1.34
N GLN A 52 -8.00 -0.24 -1.41
CA GLN A 52 -7.40 -1.54 -1.08
C GLN A 52 -7.69 -1.96 0.36
N ALA A 53 -7.61 -1.03 1.31
CA ALA A 53 -7.97 -1.29 2.70
C ALA A 53 -9.46 -1.59 2.85
N ASN A 54 -10.34 -0.94 2.08
CA ASN A 54 -11.77 -1.21 2.11
C ASN A 54 -12.14 -2.56 1.47
N VAL A 55 -11.51 -2.94 0.35
CA VAL A 55 -11.66 -4.28 -0.24
C VAL A 55 -11.29 -5.36 0.79
N MET A 56 -10.18 -5.19 1.50
CA MET A 56 -9.79 -6.13 2.55
C MET A 56 -10.76 -6.12 3.74
N GLN A 57 -11.30 -4.95 4.11
CA GLN A 57 -12.30 -4.79 5.15
C GLN A 57 -13.55 -5.62 4.84
N ASP A 58 -14.02 -5.59 3.59
CA ASP A 58 -15.19 -6.35 3.15
C ASP A 58 -14.92 -7.86 3.14
N LEU A 59 -13.77 -8.29 2.63
CA LEU A 59 -13.38 -9.71 2.65
C LEU A 59 -13.25 -10.29 4.07
N LEU A 60 -12.76 -9.49 5.03
CA LEU A 60 -12.71 -9.89 6.45
C LEU A 60 -14.11 -9.91 7.06
N ASN A 61 -14.95 -8.92 6.75
CA ASN A 61 -16.34 -8.87 7.22
C ASN A 61 -17.18 -10.07 6.74
N GLU A 62 -16.89 -10.57 5.54
CA GLU A 62 -17.54 -11.76 4.96
C GLU A 62 -16.94 -13.08 5.43
N GLY A 63 -15.85 -13.05 6.21
CA GLY A 63 -15.14 -14.26 6.66
C GLY A 63 -14.42 -15.00 5.54
N ILE A 64 -14.20 -14.36 4.38
CA ILE A 64 -13.42 -14.93 3.27
C ILE A 64 -11.93 -14.95 3.64
N MET A 65 -11.50 -13.99 4.44
CA MET A 65 -10.12 -13.85 4.89
C MET A 65 -10.05 -13.82 6.42
N GLU A 66 -8.91 -14.25 6.96
CA GLU A 66 -8.64 -14.25 8.41
C GLU A 66 -7.39 -13.43 8.78
N ARG A 67 -6.75 -12.81 7.78
CA ARG A 67 -5.54 -12.00 7.90
C ARG A 67 -5.79 -10.64 7.23
N GLY A 68 -5.29 -9.57 7.84
CA GLY A 68 -5.39 -8.20 7.37
C GLY A 68 -4.13 -7.74 6.64
N LEU A 69 -4.03 -6.41 6.49
CA LEU A 69 -2.97 -5.73 5.74
C LEU A 69 -1.93 -5.13 6.68
N ILE A 70 -0.69 -5.11 6.19
CA ILE A 70 0.37 -4.27 6.73
C ILE A 70 0.56 -3.09 5.76
N VAL A 71 0.69 -1.87 6.27
CA VAL A 71 1.07 -0.71 5.47
C VAL A 71 2.45 -0.21 5.86
N ALA A 72 3.23 0.27 4.91
CA ALA A 72 4.52 0.90 5.14
C ALA A 72 4.63 2.23 4.39
N GLU A 73 5.17 3.26 5.05
CA GLU A 73 5.39 4.56 4.45
C GLU A 73 6.88 4.87 4.33
N GLY A 74 7.31 5.30 3.15
CA GLY A 74 8.73 5.49 2.81
C GLY A 74 9.13 6.90 2.39
N PHE A 75 8.16 7.77 2.13
CA PHE A 75 8.35 9.16 1.74
C PHE A 75 8.07 10.12 2.88
N ASP A 76 6.97 9.92 3.61
CA ASP A 76 6.50 10.81 4.66
C ASP A 76 6.10 10.05 5.94
N TYR A 77 7.11 9.77 6.78
CA TYR A 77 6.94 8.94 7.98
C TYR A 77 5.95 9.54 8.99
N GLU A 78 5.72 10.85 8.94
CA GLU A 78 4.76 11.52 9.83
C GLU A 78 3.33 11.04 9.60
N ILE A 79 3.00 10.46 8.44
CA ILE A 79 1.71 9.79 8.23
C ILE A 79 1.55 8.65 9.24
N ILE A 80 2.58 7.83 9.43
CA ILE A 80 2.52 6.71 10.38
C ILE A 80 2.47 7.23 11.81
N GLU A 81 3.35 8.16 12.14
CA GLU A 81 3.54 8.67 13.51
C GLU A 81 2.36 9.49 14.00
N LYS A 82 1.75 10.31 13.13
CA LYS A 82 0.70 11.25 13.50
C LYS A 82 -0.70 10.79 13.10
N MET A 83 -0.81 9.82 12.18
CA MET A 83 -2.10 9.32 11.75
C MET A 83 -2.34 7.86 12.10
N ASN A 84 -1.53 6.93 11.57
CA ASN A 84 -1.82 5.51 11.73
C ASN A 84 -1.73 5.06 13.19
N ARG A 85 -0.58 5.25 13.84
CA ARG A 85 -0.34 4.76 15.21
C ARG A 85 -1.24 5.38 16.27
N PRO A 86 -1.50 6.71 16.27
CA PRO A 86 -2.41 7.31 17.25
C PRO A 86 -3.86 6.82 17.18
N HIS A 87 -4.26 6.21 16.06
CA HIS A 87 -5.62 5.70 15.82
C HIS A 87 -5.65 4.17 15.75
N ASP A 88 -4.66 3.48 16.33
CA ASP A 88 -4.52 2.01 16.27
C ASP A 88 -4.66 1.43 14.84
N ASP A 89 -4.18 2.14 13.83
CA ASP A 89 -4.31 1.84 12.38
C ASP A 89 -5.75 1.83 11.82
N TYR A 90 -6.75 2.28 12.59
CA TYR A 90 -8.09 2.50 12.06
C TYR A 90 -8.16 3.75 11.18
N SER A 91 -9.10 3.75 10.24
CA SER A 91 -9.48 4.95 9.48
C SER A 91 -10.98 4.95 9.22
N ILE A 92 -11.55 6.11 8.92
CA ILE A 92 -12.94 6.24 8.50
C ILE A 92 -12.97 6.50 6.99
N LEU A 93 -13.58 5.58 6.23
CA LEU A 93 -13.95 5.84 4.85
C LEU A 93 -15.33 6.51 4.83
N VAL A 94 -15.40 7.68 4.20
CA VAL A 94 -16.65 8.38 3.91
C VAL A 94 -16.92 8.29 2.41
N THR A 95 -17.90 7.48 2.03
CA THR A 95 -18.26 7.25 0.63
C THR A 95 -19.41 8.18 0.24
N LEU A 96 -19.14 9.05 -0.73
CA LEU A 96 -20.11 9.97 -1.32
C LEU A 96 -20.85 9.27 -2.45
N LYS A 97 -22.16 9.01 -2.25
CA LYS A 97 -23.01 8.34 -3.23
C LYS A 97 -23.55 9.31 -4.27
N ALA A 98 -23.83 8.78 -5.46
CA ALA A 98 -24.37 9.57 -6.57
C ALA A 98 -25.77 10.15 -6.27
N ASP A 99 -26.53 9.54 -5.35
CA ASP A 99 -27.85 10.01 -4.90
C ASP A 99 -27.77 11.08 -3.78
N GLY A 100 -26.56 11.46 -3.36
CA GLY A 100 -26.30 12.42 -2.29
C GLY A 100 -26.22 11.81 -0.89
N ASN A 101 -26.41 10.50 -0.74
CA ASN A 101 -26.19 9.83 0.54
C ASN A 101 -24.71 9.73 0.89
N ILE A 102 -24.43 9.67 2.20
CA ILE A 102 -23.08 9.53 2.74
C ILE A 102 -23.03 8.24 3.55
N GLU A 103 -22.19 7.31 3.13
CA GLU A 103 -21.86 6.11 3.90
C GLU A 103 -20.57 6.33 4.70
N LYS A 104 -20.55 5.79 5.92
CA LYS A 104 -19.42 5.93 6.83
C LYS A 104 -18.99 4.56 7.30
N THR A 105 -17.78 4.16 6.97
CA THR A 105 -17.22 2.85 7.30
C THR A 105 -15.97 3.03 8.14
N VAL A 106 -15.93 2.42 9.33
CA VAL A 106 -14.68 2.27 10.09
C VAL A 106 -13.91 1.11 9.49
N VAL A 107 -12.78 1.43 8.86
CA VAL A 107 -11.84 0.48 8.26
C VAL A 107 -10.83 0.07 9.33
N GLY A 108 -10.79 -1.23 9.63
CA GLY A 108 -9.86 -1.85 10.57
C GLY A 108 -9.08 -3.03 9.98
N SER A 109 -9.09 -3.17 8.65
CA SER A 109 -8.38 -4.22 7.90
C SER A 109 -6.86 -4.03 7.86
N VAL A 110 -6.39 -2.79 7.99
CA VAL A 110 -4.99 -2.48 8.26
C VAL A 110 -4.74 -2.79 9.74
N VAL A 111 -3.85 -3.73 10.02
CA VAL A 111 -3.59 -4.21 11.39
C VAL A 111 -2.21 -3.83 11.92
N GLU A 112 -1.37 -3.26 11.05
CA GLU A 112 -0.04 -2.80 11.40
C GLU A 112 0.45 -1.73 10.41
N SER A 113 1.14 -0.72 10.93
CA SER A 113 1.88 0.27 10.15
C SER A 113 3.37 0.34 10.47
N CYS A 114 4.18 0.38 9.42
CA CYS A 114 5.64 0.40 9.48
C CYS A 114 6.22 1.64 8.80
N ILE A 115 7.45 2.00 9.18
CA ILE A 115 8.23 3.05 8.51
C ILE A 115 9.32 2.39 7.65
N LEU A 116 9.39 2.72 6.36
CA LEU A 116 10.44 2.26 5.46
C LEU A 116 11.71 3.12 5.64
N ASP A 117 12.40 2.92 6.77
CA ASP A 117 13.63 3.64 7.11
C ASP A 117 14.79 2.69 7.48
N SER A 118 15.74 2.53 6.57
CA SER A 118 16.95 1.74 6.84
C SER A 118 17.89 2.36 7.89
N GLY A 119 17.68 3.63 8.26
CA GLY A 119 18.36 4.27 9.38
C GLY A 119 17.82 3.84 10.74
N ASN A 120 16.61 3.29 10.78
CA ASN A 120 15.96 2.76 11.97
C ASN A 120 16.00 1.23 11.95
N ASP A 121 16.96 0.65 12.66
CA ASP A 121 17.20 -0.80 12.66
C ASP A 121 15.98 -1.62 13.13
N MET A 122 15.12 -1.06 13.99
CA MET A 122 13.91 -1.73 14.46
C MET A 122 12.83 -1.81 13.36
N GLU A 123 12.51 -0.67 12.74
CA GLU A 123 11.51 -0.59 11.67
C GLU A 123 11.93 -1.40 10.44
N PHE A 124 13.18 -1.21 10.00
CA PHE A 124 13.68 -1.93 8.82
C PHE A 124 13.94 -3.41 9.10
N GLY A 125 14.36 -3.76 10.32
CA GLY A 125 14.49 -5.15 10.75
C GLY A 125 13.15 -5.89 10.70
N HIS A 126 12.06 -5.25 11.12
CA HIS A 126 10.72 -5.81 11.02
C HIS A 126 10.26 -6.00 9.56
N LEU A 127 10.49 -5.01 8.69
CA LEU A 127 10.22 -5.16 7.25
C LEU A 127 11.03 -6.30 6.63
N LYS A 128 12.29 -6.49 7.03
CA LYS A 128 13.11 -7.63 6.63
C LYS A 128 12.53 -8.97 7.09
N GLU A 129 12.01 -9.05 8.32
CA GLU A 129 11.31 -10.24 8.82
C GLU A 129 10.12 -10.58 7.93
N ILE A 130 9.26 -9.59 7.65
CA ILE A 130 8.08 -9.76 6.78
C ILE A 130 8.49 -10.29 5.40
N PHE A 131 9.50 -9.67 4.77
CA PHE A 131 10.00 -10.10 3.46
C PHE A 131 10.63 -11.50 3.47
N GLY A 132 11.12 -11.96 4.61
CA GLY A 132 11.63 -13.31 4.82
C GLY A 132 10.54 -14.38 4.88
N LYS A 133 9.27 -14.04 5.13
CA LYS A 133 8.19 -15.03 5.31
C LYS A 133 7.74 -15.63 3.98
N LYS A 134 7.56 -16.96 3.93
CA LYS A 134 6.98 -17.66 2.76
C LYS A 134 5.53 -17.23 2.48
N SER A 135 4.80 -16.87 3.54
CA SER A 135 3.41 -16.44 3.47
C SER A 135 3.22 -15.14 2.71
N LEU A 136 4.26 -14.31 2.51
CA LEU A 136 4.16 -13.04 1.80
C LEU A 136 3.93 -13.30 0.31
N GLN A 137 2.72 -13.02 -0.18
CA GLN A 137 2.29 -13.28 -1.55
C GLN A 137 2.46 -12.04 -2.43
N MET A 138 2.11 -10.86 -1.89
CA MET A 138 2.07 -9.61 -2.63
C MET A 138 2.66 -8.45 -1.83
N VAL A 139 3.44 -7.61 -2.53
CA VAL A 139 3.81 -6.27 -2.11
C VAL A 139 3.19 -5.30 -3.11
N SER A 140 2.35 -4.37 -2.65
CA SER A 140 1.68 -3.41 -3.54
C SER A 140 2.08 -1.96 -3.26
N PHE A 141 1.86 -1.05 -4.20
CA PHE A 141 2.34 0.33 -4.09
C PHE A 141 1.31 1.38 -4.53
N THR A 142 1.19 2.47 -3.77
CA THR A 142 0.56 3.74 -4.20
C THR A 142 1.48 4.92 -3.84
N ILE A 143 2.66 4.95 -4.47
CA ILE A 143 3.77 5.84 -4.12
C ILE A 143 3.98 6.98 -5.13
N THR A 144 3.05 7.11 -6.08
CA THR A 144 3.10 7.97 -7.27
C THR A 144 4.19 7.56 -8.27
N GLU A 145 4.09 8.05 -9.51
CA GLU A 145 5.11 7.80 -10.55
C GLU A 145 6.53 8.21 -10.10
N LYS A 146 6.63 9.27 -9.29
CA LYS A 146 7.92 9.77 -8.76
C LYS A 146 8.59 8.79 -7.80
N GLY A 147 7.82 7.90 -7.16
CA GLY A 147 8.36 6.90 -6.26
C GLY A 147 9.24 5.86 -6.96
N TYR A 148 9.06 5.65 -8.26
CA TYR A 148 9.85 4.71 -9.08
C TYR A 148 11.03 5.38 -9.79
N SER A 149 11.05 6.70 -9.89
CA SER A 149 12.06 7.43 -10.66
C SER A 149 13.46 7.30 -10.03
N LEU A 150 14.42 6.82 -10.83
CA LEU A 150 15.84 6.77 -10.44
C LEU A 150 16.62 8.01 -10.87
N THR A 151 16.04 8.80 -11.77
CA THR A 151 16.62 10.01 -12.35
C THR A 151 15.71 11.22 -12.12
N ASP A 152 16.29 12.41 -12.21
CA ASP A 152 15.55 13.66 -12.24
C ASP A 152 14.95 13.94 -13.63
N SER A 153 14.34 15.11 -13.80
CA SER A 153 13.73 15.54 -15.08
C SER A 153 14.73 15.80 -16.20
N LYS A 154 16.03 15.86 -15.91
CA LYS A 154 17.12 15.99 -16.91
C LYS A 154 17.72 14.62 -17.27
N GLY A 155 17.26 13.55 -16.64
CA GLY A 155 17.82 12.20 -16.81
C GLY A 155 19.08 11.95 -15.97
N GLU A 156 19.42 12.82 -15.03
CA GLU A 156 20.56 12.62 -14.12
C GLU A 156 20.14 11.70 -12.96
N ILE A 157 20.96 10.71 -12.62
CA ILE A 157 20.68 9.79 -11.50
C ILE A 157 20.57 10.60 -10.20
N LEU A 158 19.51 10.34 -9.43
CA LEU A 158 19.29 11.02 -8.16
C LEU A 158 20.45 10.73 -7.17
N PRO A 159 20.94 11.73 -6.40
CA PRO A 159 22.08 11.54 -5.50
C PRO A 159 21.93 10.38 -4.50
N ALA A 160 20.72 10.16 -3.98
CA ALA A 160 20.44 9.04 -3.07
C ALA A 160 20.55 7.69 -3.79
N VAL A 161 20.07 7.60 -5.03
CA VAL A 161 20.16 6.36 -5.85
C VAL A 161 21.61 6.05 -6.19
N MET A 162 22.39 7.07 -6.59
CA MET A 162 23.82 6.89 -6.85
C MET A 162 24.58 6.40 -5.60
N THR A 163 24.24 6.96 -4.43
CA THR A 163 24.81 6.53 -3.15
C THR A 163 24.51 5.06 -2.86
N ASP A 164 23.28 4.63 -3.11
CA ASP A 164 22.83 3.26 -2.88
C ASP A 164 23.44 2.26 -3.86
N PHE A 165 23.61 2.65 -5.14
CA PHE A 165 24.31 1.81 -6.13
C PHE A 165 25.74 1.47 -5.70
N ILE A 166 26.42 2.38 -5.00
CA ILE A 166 27.78 2.19 -4.50
C ILE A 166 27.78 1.45 -3.15
N SER A 167 26.87 1.82 -2.25
CA SER A 167 26.88 1.33 -0.86
C SER A 167 26.33 -0.08 -0.71
N GLY A 168 25.38 -0.47 -1.57
CA GLY A 168 24.76 -1.80 -1.52
C GLY A 168 23.48 -1.86 -0.67
N PRO A 169 22.96 -3.07 -0.42
CA PRO A 169 21.63 -3.31 0.15
C PRO A 169 21.52 -3.14 1.66
N GLU A 170 22.62 -2.92 2.39
CA GLU A 170 22.62 -2.99 3.86
C GLU A 170 21.80 -1.85 4.49
N LYS A 171 22.06 -0.61 4.07
CA LYS A 171 21.41 0.63 4.56
C LYS A 171 21.12 1.64 3.43
N PRO A 172 20.26 1.30 2.44
CA PRO A 172 19.95 2.18 1.32
C PRO A 172 19.09 3.40 1.71
N VAL A 173 19.41 4.56 1.16
CA VAL A 173 18.75 5.83 1.48
C VAL A 173 17.55 6.12 0.58
N SER A 174 17.64 5.78 -0.71
CA SER A 174 16.59 6.02 -1.69
C SER A 174 15.39 5.09 -1.46
N TYR A 175 14.20 5.54 -1.84
CA TYR A 175 12.98 4.75 -1.68
C TYR A 175 13.09 3.38 -2.37
N MET A 176 13.42 3.38 -3.66
CA MET A 176 13.59 2.13 -4.43
C MET A 176 14.80 1.31 -3.97
N GLY A 177 15.86 1.93 -3.46
CA GLY A 177 16.97 1.20 -2.83
C GLY A 177 16.50 0.41 -1.61
N LYS A 178 15.66 1.00 -0.74
CA LYS A 178 15.08 0.29 0.41
C LYS A 178 14.19 -0.86 0.00
N VAL A 179 13.32 -0.67 -1.00
CA VAL A 179 12.47 -1.75 -1.53
C VAL A 179 13.31 -2.87 -2.16
N ALA A 180 14.34 -2.53 -2.94
CA ALA A 180 15.26 -3.49 -3.53
C ALA A 180 16.03 -4.29 -2.45
N ALA A 181 16.42 -3.65 -1.35
CA ALA A 181 17.08 -4.32 -0.23
C ALA A 181 16.14 -5.30 0.52
N LEU A 182 14.85 -5.01 0.58
CA LEU A 182 13.85 -5.94 1.12
C LEU A 182 13.66 -7.15 0.19
N LEU A 183 13.60 -6.94 -1.13
CA LEU A 183 13.61 -8.05 -2.10
C LEU A 183 14.90 -8.87 -2.05
N TYR A 184 16.04 -8.23 -1.86
CA TYR A 184 17.31 -8.89 -1.64
C TYR A 184 17.31 -9.72 -0.35
N THR A 185 16.70 -9.21 0.73
CA THR A 185 16.48 -9.99 1.96
C THR A 185 15.63 -11.23 1.67
N ARG A 186 14.58 -11.10 0.86
CA ARG A 186 13.75 -12.24 0.45
C ARG A 186 14.52 -13.27 -0.40
N PHE A 187 15.38 -12.80 -1.30
CA PHE A 187 16.31 -13.63 -2.08
C PHE A 187 17.21 -14.47 -1.16
N LEU A 188 17.88 -13.82 -0.20
CA LEU A 188 18.71 -14.48 0.82
C LEU A 188 17.94 -15.49 1.66
N ASN A 189 16.65 -15.28 1.83
CA ASN A 189 15.75 -16.17 2.55
C ASN A 189 15.19 -17.31 1.66
N GLY A 190 15.90 -17.69 0.60
CA GLY A 190 15.61 -18.87 -0.21
C GLY A 190 14.79 -18.59 -1.47
N GLU A 191 15.01 -17.44 -2.13
CA GLU A 191 14.45 -17.13 -3.44
C GLU A 191 12.92 -17.35 -3.52
N LYS A 192 12.21 -16.90 -2.48
CA LYS A 192 10.78 -17.16 -2.30
C LYS A 192 9.96 -16.34 -3.29
N PRO A 193 8.98 -16.92 -3.98
CA PRO A 193 8.23 -16.19 -4.99
C PRO A 193 7.40 -15.02 -4.42
N ILE A 194 7.20 -13.95 -5.18
CA ILE A 194 6.45 -12.75 -4.77
C ILE A 194 5.94 -11.95 -5.98
N ALA A 195 4.77 -11.33 -5.83
CA ALA A 195 4.28 -10.32 -6.78
C ALA A 195 4.54 -8.90 -6.26
N MET A 196 5.15 -8.06 -7.10
CA MET A 196 5.44 -6.65 -6.85
C MET A 196 4.48 -5.80 -7.68
N VAL A 197 3.39 -5.34 -7.07
CA VAL A 197 2.20 -4.82 -7.78
C VAL A 197 2.09 -3.31 -7.60
N SER A 198 2.59 -2.55 -8.58
CA SER A 198 2.29 -1.12 -8.61
C SER A 198 0.80 -0.93 -8.83
N MET A 199 0.14 -0.15 -7.97
CA MET A 199 -1.26 0.27 -8.11
C MET A 199 -1.33 1.79 -8.26
N ASP A 200 -0.29 2.40 -8.83
CA ASP A 200 -0.26 3.81 -9.16
C ASP A 200 -0.91 4.07 -10.52
N ASN A 201 -1.47 5.27 -10.67
CA ASN A 201 -2.12 5.75 -11.88
C ASN A 201 -1.09 6.25 -12.91
N CYS A 202 -0.22 5.36 -13.42
CA CYS A 202 0.74 5.68 -14.47
C CYS A 202 0.86 4.53 -15.48
N SER A 203 1.26 4.87 -16.72
CA SER A 203 1.37 3.88 -17.80
C SER A 203 2.48 2.86 -17.56
N HIS A 204 2.18 1.58 -17.78
CA HIS A 204 3.08 0.42 -17.63
C HIS A 204 3.74 0.42 -16.24
N ASN A 205 2.93 0.66 -15.21
CA ASN A 205 3.41 0.86 -13.84
C ASN A 205 4.24 -0.33 -13.30
N GLY A 206 3.89 -1.57 -13.66
CA GLY A 206 4.67 -2.76 -13.36
C GLY A 206 6.05 -2.76 -14.01
N ASP A 207 6.17 -2.31 -15.26
CA ASP A 207 7.47 -2.22 -15.94
C ASP A 207 8.36 -1.16 -15.30
N ARG A 208 7.80 -0.01 -14.91
CA ARG A 208 8.56 1.05 -14.20
C ARG A 208 9.12 0.56 -12.87
N LEU A 209 8.33 -0.19 -12.12
CA LEU A 209 8.78 -0.82 -10.88
C LEU A 209 9.85 -1.89 -11.15
N PHE A 210 9.66 -2.73 -12.17
CA PHE A 210 10.66 -3.72 -12.59
C PHE A 210 11.98 -3.05 -12.96
N GLU A 211 11.97 -2.03 -13.82
CA GLU A 211 13.16 -1.30 -14.28
C GLU A 211 13.93 -0.71 -13.11
N ALA A 212 13.22 -0.08 -12.16
CA ALA A 212 13.83 0.50 -10.98
C ALA A 212 14.55 -0.57 -10.12
N ILE A 213 13.86 -1.67 -9.80
CA ILE A 213 14.42 -2.76 -8.99
C ILE A 213 15.55 -3.49 -9.72
N ASN A 214 15.38 -3.74 -11.02
CA ASN A 214 16.37 -4.39 -11.87
C ASN A 214 17.66 -3.56 -11.97
N ALA A 215 17.56 -2.23 -12.01
CA ALA A 215 18.74 -1.35 -11.98
C ALA A 215 19.53 -1.49 -10.67
N PHE A 216 18.87 -1.53 -9.52
CA PHE A 216 19.51 -1.81 -8.23
C PHE A 216 20.16 -3.19 -8.19
N ALA A 217 19.42 -4.23 -8.59
CA ALA A 217 19.93 -5.60 -8.63
C ALA A 217 21.16 -5.73 -9.53
N GLY A 218 21.13 -5.08 -10.69
CA GLY A 218 22.25 -5.05 -11.64
C GLY A 218 23.47 -4.34 -11.05
N LYS A 219 23.30 -3.13 -10.52
CA LYS A 219 24.41 -2.34 -9.95
C LYS A 219 25.01 -2.98 -8.71
N TRP A 220 24.20 -3.56 -7.83
CA TRP A 220 24.71 -4.26 -6.67
C TRP A 220 25.44 -5.56 -7.04
N THR A 221 24.97 -6.29 -8.05
CA THR A 221 25.68 -7.48 -8.54
C THR A 221 27.01 -7.09 -9.20
N GLU A 222 27.01 -6.08 -10.08
CA GLU A 222 28.21 -5.57 -10.77
C GLU A 222 29.29 -5.09 -9.78
N ASN A 223 28.87 -4.42 -8.70
CA ASN A 223 29.78 -3.86 -7.69
C ASN A 223 30.15 -4.87 -6.58
N GLY A 224 29.73 -6.14 -6.67
CA GLY A 224 29.99 -7.16 -5.65
C GLY A 224 29.34 -6.87 -4.29
N LYS A 225 28.20 -6.17 -4.31
CA LYS A 225 27.41 -5.77 -3.12
C LYS A 225 26.20 -6.67 -2.83
N ALA A 226 25.82 -7.52 -3.78
CA ALA A 226 24.79 -8.53 -3.64
C ALA A 226 25.36 -9.89 -4.07
N GLU A 227 24.88 -11.00 -3.51
CA GLU A 227 25.32 -12.34 -3.91
C GLU A 227 24.92 -12.65 -5.35
N GLU A 228 25.71 -13.53 -5.95
CA GLU A 228 25.43 -14.10 -7.26
C GLU A 228 24.02 -14.69 -7.30
N GLY A 229 23.30 -14.41 -8.39
CA GLY A 229 21.93 -14.86 -8.58
C GLY A 229 20.85 -13.85 -8.20
N PHE A 230 21.14 -12.77 -7.46
CA PHE A 230 20.11 -11.78 -7.12
C PHE A 230 19.47 -11.14 -8.36
N LEU A 231 20.29 -10.70 -9.33
CA LEU A 231 19.79 -10.19 -10.60
C LEU A 231 18.95 -11.25 -11.36
N ALA A 232 19.39 -12.51 -11.39
CA ALA A 232 18.68 -13.59 -12.05
C ALA A 232 17.33 -13.89 -11.38
N TYR A 233 17.27 -13.81 -10.05
CA TYR A 233 16.06 -13.94 -9.25
C TYR A 233 15.03 -12.85 -9.60
N ILE A 234 15.46 -11.58 -9.69
CA ILE A 234 14.58 -10.46 -10.11
C ILE A 234 14.06 -10.64 -11.53
N ASN A 235 14.88 -11.19 -12.44
CA ASN A 235 14.51 -11.40 -13.84
C ASN A 235 13.69 -12.70 -14.08
N ASN A 236 13.47 -13.52 -13.04
CA ASN A 236 12.73 -14.76 -13.16
C ASN A 236 11.25 -14.54 -12.82
N LYS A 237 10.38 -14.54 -13.83
CA LYS A 237 8.93 -14.30 -13.67
C LYS A 237 8.20 -15.32 -12.80
N GLU A 238 8.72 -16.54 -12.67
CA GLU A 238 8.19 -17.58 -11.77
C GLU A 238 8.59 -17.33 -10.31
N LYS A 239 9.45 -16.34 -10.06
CA LYS A 239 9.95 -15.96 -8.74
C LYS A 239 9.50 -14.55 -8.38
N VAL A 240 9.77 -13.57 -9.23
CA VAL A 240 9.36 -12.19 -9.00
C VAL A 240 8.57 -11.72 -10.22
N SER A 241 7.32 -11.36 -9.99
CA SER A 241 6.48 -10.76 -11.02
C SER A 241 6.25 -9.28 -10.75
N PHE A 242 6.03 -8.54 -11.82
CA PHE A 242 5.70 -7.12 -11.80
C PHE A 242 4.45 -6.88 -12.65
N PRO A 243 3.26 -7.26 -12.13
CA PRO A 243 2.01 -7.18 -12.89
C PRO A 243 1.64 -5.74 -13.21
N TRP A 244 1.02 -5.52 -14.37
CA TRP A 244 0.41 -4.23 -14.69
C TRP A 244 -0.94 -4.08 -14.00
N THR A 245 -1.30 -2.84 -13.68
CA THR A 245 -2.64 -2.54 -13.16
C THR A 245 -3.23 -1.29 -13.77
N MET A 246 -4.55 -1.20 -13.74
CA MET A 246 -5.28 0.06 -13.87
C MET A 246 -6.09 0.28 -12.59
N ILE A 247 -5.89 1.42 -11.94
CA ILE A 247 -6.69 1.85 -10.79
C ILE A 247 -7.50 3.10 -11.14
N ASP A 248 -8.74 3.15 -10.66
CA ASP A 248 -9.58 4.32 -10.75
C ASP A 248 -10.42 4.46 -9.48
N LYS A 249 -10.25 5.59 -8.79
CA LYS A 249 -11.06 6.04 -7.65
C LYS A 249 -10.69 7.48 -7.34
N ILE A 250 -11.65 8.39 -7.27
CA ILE A 250 -11.42 9.76 -6.84
C ILE A 250 -11.34 9.80 -5.31
N THR A 251 -10.15 10.14 -4.81
CA THR A 251 -9.86 10.32 -3.37
C THR A 251 -9.18 11.67 -3.14
N PRO A 252 -9.94 12.76 -3.04
CA PRO A 252 -9.37 14.09 -2.81
C PRO A 252 -8.70 14.18 -1.43
N ARG A 253 -8.14 15.36 -1.14
CA ARG A 253 -7.68 15.70 0.20
C ARG A 253 -8.85 15.64 1.20
N PRO A 254 -8.56 15.44 2.50
CA PRO A 254 -9.58 15.53 3.54
C PRO A 254 -10.41 16.80 3.39
N ASP A 255 -11.72 16.60 3.24
CA ASP A 255 -12.66 17.68 2.99
C ASP A 255 -13.23 18.26 4.31
N ALA A 256 -13.27 19.59 4.39
CA ALA A 256 -13.69 20.30 5.60
C ALA A 256 -15.19 20.13 5.92
N TYR A 257 -16.05 19.94 4.92
CA TYR A 257 -17.47 19.65 5.14
C TYR A 257 -17.65 18.24 5.72
N ILE A 258 -16.86 17.28 5.25
CA ILE A 258 -16.84 15.92 5.81
C ILE A 258 -16.31 15.95 7.25
N GLU A 259 -15.24 16.69 7.52
CA GLU A 259 -14.75 16.92 8.88
C GLU A 259 -15.86 17.46 9.80
N GLU A 260 -16.63 18.45 9.34
CA GLU A 260 -17.75 19.03 10.10
C GLU A 260 -18.85 17.99 10.41
N ILE A 261 -19.19 17.11 9.46
CA ILE A 261 -20.16 16.03 9.67
C ILE A 261 -19.66 15.07 10.76
N LEU A 262 -18.42 14.61 10.64
CA LEU A 262 -17.85 13.64 11.58
C LEU A 262 -17.67 14.26 12.98
N ASN A 263 -17.35 15.55 13.07
CA ASN A 263 -17.33 16.31 14.32
C ASN A 263 -18.72 16.42 14.96
N LYS A 264 -19.78 16.64 14.17
CA LYS A 264 -21.18 16.65 14.65
C LYS A 264 -21.65 15.27 15.15
N ASP A 265 -21.07 14.20 14.64
CA ASP A 265 -21.28 12.85 15.17
C ASP A 265 -20.59 12.64 16.53
N GLY A 266 -19.69 13.55 16.93
CA GLY A 266 -18.98 13.53 18.19
C GLY A 266 -17.71 12.70 18.16
N ILE A 267 -17.11 12.50 16.98
CA ILE A 267 -15.78 11.90 16.86
C ILE A 267 -14.73 12.94 17.26
N GLN A 268 -13.73 12.50 18.01
CA GLN A 268 -12.63 13.32 18.51
C GLN A 268 -11.36 13.06 17.70
N GLY A 269 -10.46 14.05 17.61
CA GLY A 269 -9.13 13.89 17.01
C GLY A 269 -9.14 13.84 15.48
N LEU A 270 -10.13 14.47 14.84
CA LEU A 270 -10.29 14.46 13.39
C LEU A 270 -9.46 15.52 12.67
N GLU A 271 -8.84 16.43 13.42
CA GLU A 271 -8.16 17.59 12.88
C GLU A 271 -7.08 17.18 11.88
N PRO A 272 -7.16 17.63 10.61
CA PRO A 272 -6.14 17.31 9.63
C PRO A 272 -4.77 17.84 10.06
N VAL A 273 -3.76 17.02 9.91
CA VAL A 273 -2.36 17.39 10.11
C VAL A 273 -1.71 17.65 8.76
N ILE A 274 -0.97 18.75 8.66
CA ILE A 274 -0.05 19.01 7.56
C ILE A 274 1.34 18.59 8.01
N THR A 275 1.94 17.63 7.32
CA THR A 275 3.28 17.12 7.64
C THR A 275 4.37 18.09 7.15
N SER A 276 5.61 17.86 7.57
CA SER A 276 6.78 18.59 7.06
C SER A 276 7.01 18.40 5.55
N LYS A 277 6.40 17.37 4.95
CA LYS A 277 6.42 17.12 3.49
C LYS A 277 5.24 17.74 2.74
N ASN A 278 4.40 18.54 3.42
CA ASN A 278 3.17 19.13 2.89
C ASN A 278 2.10 18.09 2.51
N THR A 279 2.10 16.93 3.17
CA THR A 279 1.01 15.96 3.05
C THR A 279 -0.12 16.36 3.98
N TYR A 280 -1.35 16.32 3.48
CA TYR A 280 -2.56 16.56 4.25
C TYR A 280 -3.12 15.20 4.66
N VAL A 281 -3.10 14.92 5.96
CA VAL A 281 -3.55 13.64 6.50
C VAL A 281 -4.58 13.86 7.59
N ALA A 282 -5.67 13.10 7.54
CA ALA A 282 -6.73 13.08 8.55
C ALA A 282 -7.13 11.62 8.83
N PRO A 283 -7.75 11.29 9.98
CA PRO A 283 -8.13 9.92 10.31
C PRO A 283 -9.31 9.40 9.48
N PHE A 284 -9.83 10.24 8.59
CA PHE A 284 -10.82 9.89 7.59
C PHE A 284 -10.30 10.13 6.17
N VAL A 285 -10.96 9.48 5.21
CA VAL A 285 -10.82 9.73 3.78
C VAL A 285 -12.21 9.86 3.20
N ASN A 286 -12.45 10.92 2.43
CA ASN A 286 -13.63 11.03 1.59
C ASN A 286 -13.32 10.56 0.18
N ALA A 287 -14.21 9.74 -0.37
CA ALA A 287 -14.07 9.21 -1.71
C ALA A 287 -15.43 9.06 -2.40
N GLU A 288 -15.43 9.00 -3.72
CA GLU A 288 -16.62 8.58 -4.46
C GLU A 288 -16.90 7.08 -4.27
N GLU A 289 -18.12 6.66 -4.64
CA GLU A 289 -18.51 5.25 -4.68
C GLU A 289 -17.88 4.47 -5.84
N CYS A 290 -17.71 5.12 -7.00
CA CYS A 290 -17.20 4.48 -8.20
C CYS A 290 -15.73 4.09 -8.02
N GLU A 291 -15.40 2.81 -8.20
CA GLU A 291 -14.03 2.32 -8.07
C GLU A 291 -13.76 1.14 -9.00
N TYR A 292 -12.56 1.10 -9.57
CA TYR A 292 -12.09 0.02 -10.43
C TYR A 292 -10.63 -0.30 -10.15
N LEU A 293 -10.32 -1.57 -9.92
CA LEU A 293 -8.95 -2.08 -9.88
C LEU A 293 -8.86 -3.29 -10.78
N ILE A 294 -8.13 -3.14 -11.88
CA ILE A 294 -7.87 -4.18 -12.86
C ILE A 294 -6.39 -4.55 -12.71
N VAL A 295 -6.09 -5.84 -12.58
CA VAL A 295 -4.75 -6.35 -12.29
C VAL A 295 -4.42 -7.49 -13.24
N GLU A 296 -3.21 -7.48 -13.80
CA GLU A 296 -2.67 -8.62 -14.55
C GLU A 296 -2.53 -9.83 -13.61
N ASP A 297 -3.09 -10.98 -13.98
CA ASP A 297 -3.05 -12.19 -13.15
C ASP A 297 -1.70 -12.93 -13.24
N ALA A 298 -0.65 -12.30 -12.73
CA ALA A 298 0.72 -12.81 -12.72
C ALA A 298 1.27 -12.90 -11.28
N PHE A 299 0.87 -13.94 -10.54
CA PHE A 299 1.22 -14.09 -9.12
C PHE A 299 1.95 -15.41 -8.84
N PRO A 300 3.28 -15.40 -8.66
CA PRO A 300 4.06 -16.63 -8.52
C PRO A 300 3.94 -17.31 -7.14
N ASN A 301 3.28 -16.67 -6.17
CA ASN A 301 3.08 -17.20 -4.82
C ASN A 301 1.60 -17.23 -4.42
N GLU A 302 0.74 -17.58 -5.37
CA GLU A 302 -0.72 -17.40 -5.27
C GLU A 302 -1.07 -15.92 -5.00
N ARG A 303 -2.36 -15.62 -4.84
CA ARG A 303 -2.83 -14.28 -4.50
C ARG A 303 -4.06 -14.34 -3.60
N PRO A 304 -4.31 -13.31 -2.79
CA PRO A 304 -5.57 -13.20 -2.10
C PRO A 304 -6.75 -13.16 -3.10
N PRO A 305 -7.93 -13.69 -2.72
CA PRO A 305 -9.12 -13.75 -3.58
C PRO A 305 -9.82 -12.38 -3.68
N LEU A 306 -9.08 -11.35 -4.10
CA LEU A 306 -9.56 -9.96 -4.16
C LEU A 306 -10.69 -9.78 -5.17
N GLU A 307 -10.88 -10.72 -6.09
CA GLU A 307 -12.02 -10.73 -7.00
C GLU A 307 -13.36 -10.84 -6.29
N LYS A 308 -13.39 -11.40 -5.07
CA LYS A 308 -14.61 -11.43 -4.26
C LYS A 308 -14.96 -10.06 -3.67
N GLY A 309 -14.00 -9.13 -3.62
CA GLY A 309 -14.19 -7.74 -3.22
C GLY A 309 -14.20 -6.77 -4.42
N GLY A 310 -14.42 -7.26 -5.64
CA GLY A 310 -14.60 -6.42 -6.83
C GLY A 310 -13.33 -6.15 -7.67
N VAL A 311 -12.16 -6.66 -7.27
CA VAL A 311 -10.93 -6.54 -8.08
C VAL A 311 -11.02 -7.44 -9.33
N ILE A 312 -10.66 -6.91 -10.49
CA ILE A 312 -10.74 -7.65 -11.75
C ILE A 312 -9.35 -8.17 -12.12
N PHE A 313 -9.15 -9.48 -12.08
CA PHE A 313 -7.94 -10.12 -12.59
C PHE A 313 -8.12 -10.53 -14.05
N THR A 314 -7.14 -10.22 -14.89
CA THR A 314 -7.20 -10.48 -16.34
C THR A 314 -5.80 -10.62 -16.96
N ASP A 315 -5.73 -10.88 -18.27
CA ASP A 315 -4.47 -10.89 -19.01
C ASP A 315 -3.89 -9.48 -19.23
N ARG A 316 -2.57 -9.41 -19.46
CA ARG A 316 -1.84 -8.16 -19.69
C ARG A 316 -2.42 -7.34 -20.85
N GLU A 317 -2.84 -8.00 -21.93
CA GLU A 317 -3.40 -7.33 -23.11
C GLU A 317 -4.69 -6.57 -22.76
N THR A 318 -5.52 -7.13 -21.89
CA THR A 318 -6.73 -6.48 -21.40
C THR A 318 -6.39 -5.34 -20.46
N VAL A 319 -5.40 -5.49 -19.57
CA VAL A 319 -4.94 -4.39 -18.71
C VAL A 319 -4.46 -3.21 -19.55
N GLU A 320 -3.63 -3.45 -20.56
CA GLU A 320 -3.12 -2.42 -21.48
C GLU A 320 -4.28 -1.65 -22.16
N LYS A 321 -5.30 -2.36 -22.65
CA LYS A 321 -6.46 -1.73 -23.30
C LYS A 321 -7.22 -0.81 -22.34
N VAL A 322 -7.47 -1.28 -21.11
CA VAL A 322 -8.21 -0.53 -20.10
C VAL A 322 -7.40 0.64 -19.55
N GLU A 323 -6.12 0.43 -19.29
CA GLU A 323 -5.17 1.47 -18.90
C GLU A 323 -5.10 2.56 -19.97
N ARG A 324 -4.90 2.22 -21.25
CA ARG A 324 -4.86 3.20 -22.34
C ARG A 324 -6.16 3.98 -22.48
N MET A 325 -7.30 3.32 -22.29
CA MET A 325 -8.60 4.00 -22.27
C MET A 325 -8.64 5.04 -21.14
N LYS A 326 -8.31 4.64 -19.91
CA LYS A 326 -8.43 5.51 -18.73
C LYS A 326 -7.35 6.60 -18.69
N VAL A 327 -6.09 6.19 -18.81
CA VAL A 327 -4.90 7.01 -18.58
C VAL A 327 -4.53 7.87 -19.78
N CYS A 328 -4.77 7.41 -21.02
CA CYS A 328 -4.30 8.11 -22.22
C CYS A 328 -5.41 8.74 -23.04
N THR A 329 -6.68 8.36 -22.83
CA THR A 329 -7.76 8.70 -23.77
C THR A 329 -8.94 9.42 -23.13
N CYS A 330 -9.47 8.92 -22.02
CA CYS A 330 -10.81 9.31 -21.56
C CYS A 330 -10.87 10.09 -20.25
N LEU A 331 -9.97 9.83 -19.28
CA LEU A 331 -10.16 10.33 -17.90
C LEU A 331 -8.97 11.13 -17.34
N ASN A 332 -7.74 10.64 -17.51
CA ASN A 332 -6.56 11.44 -17.21
C ASN A 332 -6.07 12.13 -18.49
N PRO A 333 -6.05 13.47 -18.59
CA PRO A 333 -5.41 14.18 -19.69
C PRO A 333 -3.88 14.24 -19.55
#